data_AF-A0A961T1S1-F1
#
_entry.id   AF-A0A961T1S1-F1
#
_cell.length_a   1.000
_cell.length_b   1.000
_cell.length_c   1.000
_cell.angle_alpha   90.00
_cell.angle_beta   90.00
_cell.angle_gamma   90.00
#
_symmetry.space_group_name_H-M   'P 1'
#
loop_
_entity.id
_entity.type
_entity.pdbx_description
1 polymer ?
#
loop_
_entity_poly.entity_id
_entity_poly.type
_entity_poly.pdbx_seq_one_letter_code
_entity_poly.pdbx_strand_id
1 'polypeptide(L)'
;EAIVRRDELIPRELFKYGDRVRAYVYDVRREQRGPQIFLSRTHPQFMAKLFAMEVPEIYDGIIEIKSVARDPGSRAKIAVISRDSSIDPVGACVGMRGSRVQAVVGELQGEKIDIIPWNDNAATFIVNALQPAEVAKVVLDEDAERIEVVVPDDQLSLAIGRRGQNVRLASQLTGWDIDILTEEEESQRRQKEFVDRSNLFMEALNVDEMVGQVLASEGFSSVEEVAYVDQDEVASIEGFDDETAEEIQSRAREYLERIEAERDARRKELGVEDEVREIPGITTAMMVALGEDGVKSVEDFAGYAVDDLVGWRERKDGETKFFDGVFSPFDVTRADAEQMVMSARLMAGWVTEEDLAGDEEADAEDEAEAAVSEA
;
A
#
# COMPACT_ATOMS: atom_id res chain seq x y z
N GLU A 1 -7.15 34.62 -19.94
CA GLU A 1 -8.44 34.32 -19.28
C GLU A 1 -8.34 32.95 -18.62
N ALA A 2 -9.19 32.65 -17.64
CA ALA A 2 -9.15 31.37 -16.93
C ALA A 2 -10.45 30.59 -17.17
N ILE A 3 -10.36 29.27 -17.18
CA ILE A 3 -11.50 28.37 -17.43
C ILE A 3 -11.60 27.34 -16.32
N VAL A 4 -12.82 27.16 -15.80
CA VAL A 4 -13.19 26.02 -14.96
C VAL A 4 -13.98 25.05 -15.84
N ARG A 5 -13.50 23.81 -16.00
CA ARG A 5 -14.22 22.80 -16.77
C ARG A 5 -15.37 22.22 -15.93
N ARG A 6 -16.34 21.56 -16.57
CA ARG A 6 -17.53 21.05 -15.87
C ARG A 6 -17.22 19.93 -14.88
N ASP A 7 -16.25 19.10 -15.22
CA ASP A 7 -15.65 18.04 -14.41
C ASP A 7 -14.83 18.58 -13.23
N GLU A 8 -14.36 19.82 -13.34
CA GLU A 8 -13.59 20.53 -12.31
C GLU A 8 -14.46 21.42 -11.41
N LEU A 9 -15.79 21.35 -11.58
CA LEU A 9 -16.78 22.01 -10.71
C LEU A 9 -17.31 21.03 -9.66
N ILE A 10 -17.62 21.55 -8.47
CA ILE A 10 -18.26 20.73 -7.44
C ILE A 10 -19.66 20.35 -7.94
N PRO A 11 -20.09 19.07 -7.80
CA PRO A 11 -21.40 18.65 -8.25
C PRO A 11 -22.53 19.54 -7.71
N ARG A 12 -23.45 19.94 -8.60
CA ARG A 12 -24.61 20.80 -8.32
C ARG A 12 -24.30 22.29 -8.09
N GLU A 13 -23.05 22.72 -8.29
CA GLU A 13 -22.76 24.16 -8.39
C GLU A 13 -23.37 24.78 -9.65
N LEU A 14 -23.97 25.95 -9.49
CA LEU A 14 -24.54 26.74 -10.57
C LEU A 14 -24.04 28.18 -10.45
N PHE A 15 -23.11 28.55 -11.32
CA PHE A 15 -22.61 29.91 -11.42
C PHE A 15 -23.35 30.71 -12.49
N LYS A 16 -23.64 31.97 -12.19
CA LYS A 16 -24.24 32.94 -13.11
C LYS A 16 -23.23 34.03 -13.47
N TYR A 17 -23.46 34.70 -14.58
CA TYR A 17 -22.66 35.86 -14.97
C TYR A 17 -22.72 36.94 -13.87
N GLY A 18 -21.55 37.39 -13.42
CA GLY A 18 -21.41 38.36 -12.34
C GLY A 18 -21.11 37.75 -10.97
N ASP A 19 -21.23 36.43 -10.80
CA ASP A 19 -20.88 35.75 -9.55
C ASP A 19 -19.36 35.78 -9.34
N ARG A 20 -18.95 35.94 -8.08
CA ARG A 20 -17.55 35.77 -7.67
C ARG A 20 -17.31 34.31 -7.38
N VAL A 21 -16.27 33.76 -7.99
CA VAL A 21 -15.89 32.34 -7.84
C VAL A 21 -14.43 32.28 -7.38
N ARG A 22 -14.17 31.50 -6.34
CA ARG A 22 -12.81 31.11 -5.94
C ARG A 22 -12.49 29.76 -6.55
N ALA A 23 -11.25 29.50 -6.95
CA ALA A 23 -10.85 28.20 -7.47
C ALA A 23 -9.34 28.03 -7.30
N TYR A 24 -8.87 26.80 -7.36
CA TYR A 24 -7.47 26.45 -7.37
C TYR A 24 -6.94 26.47 -8.81
N VAL A 25 -5.82 27.15 -9.05
CA VAL A 25 -5.10 27.05 -10.32
C VAL A 25 -4.32 25.74 -10.30
N TYR A 26 -4.74 24.76 -11.12
CA TYR A 26 -4.08 23.46 -11.14
C TYR A 26 -3.15 23.27 -12.35
N ASP A 27 -3.37 24.02 -13.44
CA ASP A 27 -2.56 23.89 -14.65
C ASP A 27 -2.58 25.19 -15.49
N VAL A 28 -1.47 25.48 -16.15
CA VAL A 28 -1.32 26.61 -17.08
C VAL A 28 -0.69 26.09 -18.36
N ARG A 29 -1.48 25.99 -19.43
CA ARG A 29 -1.02 25.45 -20.72
C ARG A 29 -0.87 26.54 -21.75
N ARG A 30 0.14 26.40 -22.61
CA ARG A 30 0.28 27.23 -23.81
C ARG A 30 -0.61 26.66 -24.92
N GLU A 31 -1.65 27.39 -25.30
CA GLU A 31 -2.49 27.06 -26.46
C GLU A 31 -2.19 27.97 -27.65
N GLN A 32 -2.70 27.62 -28.84
CA GLN A 32 -2.50 28.39 -30.08
C GLN A 32 -2.97 29.85 -29.98
N ARG A 33 -3.88 30.15 -29.04
CA ARG A 33 -4.43 31.49 -28.81
C ARG A 33 -3.81 32.20 -27.60
N GLY A 34 -2.75 31.65 -27.02
CA GLY A 34 -2.09 32.17 -25.82
C GLY A 34 -2.17 31.21 -24.63
N PRO A 35 -1.55 31.58 -23.49
CA PRO A 35 -1.62 30.77 -22.28
C PRO A 35 -3.04 30.74 -21.71
N GLN A 36 -3.54 29.54 -21.46
CA GLN A 36 -4.84 29.27 -20.86
C GLN A 36 -4.64 28.77 -19.43
N ILE A 37 -5.32 29.39 -18.47
CA ILE A 37 -5.26 29.02 -17.06
C ILE A 37 -6.43 28.09 -16.76
N PHE A 38 -6.15 26.88 -16.27
CA PHE A 38 -7.15 25.92 -15.86
C PHE A 38 -7.34 25.95 -14.36
N LEU A 39 -8.60 26.02 -13.97
CA LEU A 39 -9.04 26.16 -12.59
C LEU A 39 -9.85 24.94 -12.17
N SER A 40 -9.70 24.55 -10.90
CA SER A 40 -10.44 23.46 -10.29
C SER A 40 -11.01 23.85 -8.94
N ARG A 41 -12.25 23.43 -8.70
CA ARG A 41 -12.91 23.47 -7.39
C ARG A 41 -13.06 22.09 -6.77
N THR A 42 -12.72 21.03 -7.51
CA THR A 42 -12.74 19.63 -7.02
C THR A 42 -11.38 19.20 -6.46
N HIS A 43 -10.29 19.79 -6.94
CA HIS A 43 -8.92 19.45 -6.52
C HIS A 43 -8.72 19.54 -4.99
N PRO A 44 -8.07 18.56 -4.33
CA PRO A 44 -7.87 18.56 -2.87
C PRO A 44 -7.17 19.81 -2.34
N GLN A 45 -6.16 20.30 -3.07
CA GLN A 45 -5.43 21.53 -2.72
C GLN A 45 -6.32 22.78 -2.65
N PHE A 46 -7.48 22.79 -3.32
CA PHE A 46 -8.43 23.90 -3.16
C PHE A 46 -8.89 24.02 -1.70
N MET A 47 -9.22 22.90 -1.06
CA MET A 47 -9.60 22.88 0.36
C MET A 47 -8.44 23.34 1.24
N ALA A 48 -7.22 22.83 1.02
CA ALA A 48 -6.05 23.22 1.79
C ALA A 48 -5.80 24.73 1.74
N LYS A 49 -5.90 25.34 0.55
CA LYS A 49 -5.74 26.79 0.39
C LYS A 49 -6.90 27.60 1.00
N LEU A 50 -8.13 27.07 1.02
CA LEU A 50 -9.24 27.69 1.75
C LEU A 50 -8.99 27.71 3.26
N PHE A 51 -8.50 26.60 3.82
CA PHE A 51 -8.10 26.54 5.23
C PHE A 51 -6.94 27.49 5.54
N ALA A 52 -5.94 27.59 4.67
CA ALA A 52 -4.85 28.55 4.85
C ALA A 52 -5.31 30.01 4.86
N MET A 53 -6.39 30.36 4.14
CA MET A 53 -6.97 31.71 4.19
C MET A 53 -7.81 31.96 5.45
N GLU A 54 -8.45 30.92 6.00
CA GLU A 54 -9.38 31.03 7.12
C GLU A 54 -8.69 30.83 8.49
N VAL A 55 -7.58 30.10 8.53
CA VAL A 55 -6.83 29.73 9.73
C VAL A 55 -5.45 30.37 9.69
N PRO A 56 -5.20 31.48 10.43
CA PRO A 56 -3.90 32.16 10.46
C PRO A 56 -2.74 31.24 10.84
N GLU A 57 -2.97 30.30 11.75
CA GLU A 57 -1.97 29.34 12.21
C GLU A 57 -1.48 28.42 11.07
N ILE A 58 -2.31 28.15 10.06
CA ILE A 58 -1.90 27.42 8.85
C ILE A 58 -1.15 28.34 7.89
N TYR A 59 -1.57 29.59 7.75
CA TYR A 59 -0.89 30.58 6.92
C TYR A 59 0.54 30.86 7.41
N ASP A 60 0.72 30.96 8.74
CA ASP A 60 2.00 31.21 9.39
C ASP A 60 2.88 29.95 9.47
N GLY A 61 2.38 28.79 9.01
CA GLY A 61 3.12 27.52 9.01
C GLY A 61 3.32 26.88 10.39
N ILE A 62 2.55 27.32 11.40
CA ILE A 62 2.53 26.72 12.74
C ILE A 62 1.79 25.38 12.68
N ILE A 63 0.65 25.35 11.98
CA ILE A 63 -0.11 24.14 11.68
C ILE A 63 0.14 23.76 10.23
N GLU A 64 0.46 22.50 10.01
CA GLU A 64 0.70 21.93 8.70
C GLU A 64 -0.43 20.97 8.33
N ILE A 65 -0.97 21.10 7.12
CA ILE A 65 -1.91 20.13 6.56
C ILE A 65 -1.08 19.04 5.87
N LYS A 66 -1.04 17.85 6.46
CA LYS A 66 -0.25 16.71 5.96
C LYS A 66 -0.89 16.02 4.77
N SER A 67 -2.20 15.83 4.81
CA SER A 67 -2.94 15.11 3.77
C SER A 67 -4.38 15.60 3.69
N VAL A 68 -4.98 15.48 2.50
CA VAL A 68 -6.37 15.85 2.22
C VAL A 68 -6.99 14.76 1.34
N ALA A 69 -8.01 14.09 1.87
CA ALA A 69 -8.83 13.14 1.12
C ALA A 69 -10.22 13.72 0.92
N ARG A 70 -10.73 13.72 -0.33
CA ARG A 70 -11.93 14.48 -0.68
C ARG A 70 -12.84 13.74 -1.65
N ASP A 71 -14.12 13.71 -1.32
CA ASP A 71 -15.23 13.41 -2.23
C ASP A 71 -16.01 14.72 -2.46
N PRO A 72 -15.68 15.48 -3.53
CA PRO A 72 -16.10 16.86 -3.70
C PRO A 72 -17.63 17.06 -3.64
N GLY A 73 -18.07 17.99 -2.80
CA GLY A 73 -19.48 18.31 -2.58
C GLY A 73 -20.23 17.33 -1.68
N SER A 74 -19.55 16.32 -1.13
CA SER A 74 -20.13 15.39 -0.16
C SER A 74 -19.38 15.41 1.17
N ARG A 75 -18.14 14.90 1.19
CA ARG A 75 -17.38 14.71 2.41
C ARG A 75 -15.87 14.76 2.15
N ALA A 76 -15.12 15.24 3.13
CA ALA A 76 -13.67 15.24 3.12
C ALA A 76 -13.09 14.95 4.49
N LYS A 77 -11.85 14.47 4.50
CA LYS A 77 -11.01 14.36 5.69
C LYS A 77 -9.74 15.16 5.44
N ILE A 78 -9.29 15.91 6.44
CA ILE A 78 -8.00 16.60 6.42
C ILE A 78 -7.17 16.17 7.62
N ALA A 79 -5.89 15.90 7.39
CA ALA A 79 -4.95 15.54 8.43
C ALA A 79 -4.08 16.75 8.77
N VAL A 80 -4.07 17.16 10.03
CA VAL A 80 -3.35 18.35 10.49
C VAL A 80 -2.42 18.01 11.65
N ILE A 81 -1.24 18.62 11.65
CA ILE A 81 -0.29 18.55 12.75
C ILE A 81 0.14 19.97 13.14
N SER A 82 0.38 20.20 14.42
CA SER A 82 0.99 21.44 14.89
C SER A 82 2.50 21.22 15.09
N ARG A 83 3.32 22.16 14.63
CA ARG A 83 4.75 22.23 14.96
C ARG A 83 4.99 22.78 16.38
N ASP A 84 3.96 23.36 16.98
CA ASP A 84 3.97 23.86 18.35
C ASP A 84 3.01 23.02 19.22
N SER A 85 3.55 22.31 20.20
CA SER A 85 2.78 21.44 21.10
C SER A 85 1.82 22.20 22.03
N SER A 86 1.96 23.52 22.16
CA SER A 86 1.03 24.37 22.92
C SER A 86 -0.25 24.70 22.15
N ILE A 87 -0.30 24.41 20.86
CA ILE A 87 -1.42 24.74 19.98
C ILE A 87 -2.10 23.44 19.54
N ASP A 88 -3.39 23.33 19.85
CA ASP A 88 -4.25 22.25 19.34
C ASP A 88 -4.59 22.50 17.86
N PRO A 89 -4.10 21.67 16.92
CA PRO A 89 -4.33 21.90 15.51
C PRO A 89 -5.80 21.74 15.10
N VAL A 90 -6.53 20.84 15.76
CA VAL A 90 -7.94 20.58 15.44
C VAL A 90 -8.79 21.75 15.92
N GLY A 91 -8.63 22.16 17.18
CA GLY A 91 -9.33 23.32 17.76
C GLY A 91 -9.04 24.61 16.99
N ALA A 92 -7.81 24.80 16.52
CA ALA A 92 -7.47 25.89 15.63
C ALA A 92 -8.27 25.81 14.33
N CYS A 93 -8.23 24.70 13.59
CA CYS A 93 -8.97 24.59 12.33
C CYS A 93 -10.50 24.73 12.47
N VAL A 94 -11.08 24.27 13.58
CA VAL A 94 -12.52 24.37 13.86
C VAL A 94 -12.92 25.82 14.20
N GLY A 95 -12.15 26.48 15.08
CA GLY A 95 -12.47 27.82 15.59
C GLY A 95 -13.68 27.84 16.54
N MET A 96 -14.04 29.04 17.02
CA MET A 96 -15.12 29.23 18.00
C MET A 96 -16.45 28.67 17.47
N ARG A 97 -16.94 27.58 18.09
CA ARG A 97 -18.15 26.85 17.66
C ARG A 97 -18.15 26.44 16.19
N GLY A 98 -16.97 26.12 15.63
CA GLY A 98 -16.86 25.70 14.23
C GLY A 98 -16.89 26.85 13.22
N SER A 99 -16.77 28.11 13.64
CA SER A 99 -16.92 29.26 12.74
C SER A 99 -15.99 29.21 11.52
N ARG A 100 -14.73 28.74 11.70
CA ARG A 100 -13.72 28.69 10.65
C ARG A 100 -14.01 27.55 9.66
N VAL A 101 -14.18 26.33 10.18
CA VAL A 101 -14.55 25.19 9.33
C VAL A 101 -15.87 25.42 8.60
N GLN A 102 -16.86 26.06 9.21
CA GLN A 102 -18.14 26.36 8.56
C GLN A 102 -18.01 27.37 7.40
N ALA A 103 -17.06 28.32 7.46
CA ALA A 103 -16.78 29.22 6.35
C ALA A 103 -16.25 28.45 5.13
N VAL A 104 -15.33 27.49 5.34
CA VAL A 104 -14.81 26.61 4.29
C VAL A 104 -15.91 25.68 3.76
N VAL A 105 -16.70 25.06 4.64
CA VAL A 105 -17.87 24.22 4.27
C VAL A 105 -18.85 25.02 3.39
N GLY A 106 -19.10 26.29 3.72
CA GLY A 106 -19.96 27.17 2.94
C GLY A 106 -19.43 27.43 1.54
N GLU A 107 -18.12 27.66 1.39
CA GLU A 107 -17.47 27.83 0.09
C GLU A 107 -17.51 26.54 -0.74
N LEU A 108 -17.51 25.36 -0.10
CA LEU A 108 -17.55 24.03 -0.73
C LEU A 108 -18.97 23.45 -0.87
N GLN A 109 -20.02 24.29 -0.86
CA GLN A 109 -21.42 23.88 -1.02
C GLN A 109 -21.95 22.88 0.01
N GLY A 110 -21.52 23.01 1.27
CA GLY A 110 -22.01 22.15 2.35
C GLY A 110 -21.33 20.79 2.43
N GLU A 111 -20.18 20.64 1.79
CA GLU A 111 -19.31 19.48 1.96
C GLU A 111 -18.95 19.27 3.43
N LYS A 112 -19.15 18.05 3.97
CA LYS A 112 -18.83 17.75 5.37
C LYS A 112 -17.34 17.52 5.54
N ILE A 113 -16.68 18.28 6.42
CA ILE A 113 -15.23 18.19 6.61
C ILE A 113 -14.94 17.62 8.00
N ASP A 114 -14.24 16.49 8.04
CA ASP A 114 -13.67 15.92 9.25
C ASP A 114 -12.20 16.38 9.37
N ILE A 115 -11.83 16.95 10.52
CA ILE A 115 -10.48 17.43 10.79
C ILE A 115 -9.83 16.43 11.76
N ILE A 116 -8.79 15.75 11.29
CA ILE A 116 -8.15 14.62 11.95
C ILE A 116 -6.76 15.06 12.43
N PRO A 117 -6.39 14.84 13.70
CA PRO A 117 -5.01 15.03 14.13
C PRO A 117 -4.13 13.97 13.49
N TRP A 118 -3.10 14.40 12.77
CA TRP A 118 -2.11 13.51 12.19
C TRP A 118 -1.19 12.95 13.28
N ASN A 119 -0.69 11.73 13.10
CA ASN A 119 0.24 11.07 14.02
C ASN A 119 1.23 10.24 13.20
N ASP A 120 2.51 10.20 13.61
CA ASP A 120 3.54 9.35 13.01
C ASP A 120 3.22 7.86 13.17
N ASN A 121 2.56 7.47 14.26
CA ASN A 121 2.12 6.10 14.48
C ASN A 121 0.88 5.79 13.61
N ALA A 122 1.06 4.93 12.61
CA ALA A 122 0.03 4.56 11.62
C ALA A 122 -1.26 4.05 12.28
N ALA A 123 -1.15 3.18 13.29
CA ALA A 123 -2.31 2.65 14.02
C ALA A 123 -3.16 3.77 14.64
N THR A 124 -2.50 4.70 15.34
CA THR A 124 -3.16 5.84 15.97
C THR A 124 -3.80 6.76 14.92
N PHE A 125 -3.10 7.01 13.82
CA PHE A 125 -3.59 7.87 12.76
C PHE A 125 -4.83 7.27 12.05
N ILE A 126 -4.85 5.95 11.84
CA ILE A 126 -5.98 5.24 11.21
C ILE A 126 -7.21 5.22 12.11
N VAL A 127 -7.04 4.96 13.40
CA VAL A 127 -8.14 5.07 14.38
C VAL A 127 -8.75 6.47 14.33
N ASN A 128 -7.93 7.51 14.27
CA ASN A 128 -8.42 8.89 14.14
C ASN A 128 -9.11 9.13 12.77
N ALA A 129 -8.59 8.57 11.68
CA ALA A 129 -9.14 8.72 10.34
C ALA A 129 -10.52 8.06 10.17
N LEU A 130 -10.77 6.93 10.86
CA LEU A 130 -12.04 6.21 10.81
C LEU A 130 -13.17 6.83 11.62
N GLN A 131 -12.90 7.90 12.38
CA GLN A 131 -13.94 8.65 13.09
C GLN A 131 -15.10 9.02 12.15
N PRO A 132 -16.35 8.84 12.61
CA PRO A 132 -16.79 8.67 14.00
C PRO A 132 -16.90 7.21 14.51
N ALA A 133 -16.47 6.21 13.75
CA ALA A 133 -16.56 4.81 14.21
C ALA A 133 -15.53 4.50 15.30
N GLU A 134 -15.93 3.74 16.31
CA GLU A 134 -15.03 3.23 17.34
C GLU A 134 -14.33 1.95 16.86
N VAL A 135 -13.02 1.90 17.06
CA VAL A 135 -12.16 0.78 16.64
C VAL A 135 -11.78 -0.04 17.88
N ALA A 136 -11.94 -1.37 17.78
CA ALA A 136 -11.59 -2.28 18.87
C ALA A 136 -10.11 -2.69 18.82
N LYS A 137 -9.61 -3.05 17.63
CA LYS A 137 -8.24 -3.52 17.41
C LYS A 137 -7.75 -3.14 16.03
N VAL A 138 -6.46 -2.86 15.91
CA VAL A 138 -5.77 -2.65 14.63
C VAL A 138 -4.66 -3.69 14.54
N VAL A 139 -4.61 -4.41 13.42
CA VAL A 139 -3.53 -5.33 13.06
C VAL A 139 -2.83 -4.74 11.85
N LEU A 140 -1.53 -4.51 11.97
CA LEU A 140 -0.72 -3.95 10.89
C LEU A 140 0.06 -5.08 10.24
N ASP A 141 0.02 -5.10 8.91
CA ASP A 141 0.88 -5.89 8.06
C ASP A 141 1.79 -4.89 7.33
N GLU A 142 3.02 -4.76 7.83
CA GLU A 142 3.99 -3.78 7.30
C GLU A 142 4.53 -4.19 5.93
N ASP A 143 4.62 -5.50 5.65
CA ASP A 143 5.13 -6.03 4.40
C ASP A 143 4.12 -5.80 3.25
N ALA A 144 2.82 -5.98 3.52
CA ALA A 144 1.77 -5.84 2.52
C ALA A 144 1.18 -4.43 2.35
N GLU A 145 1.71 -3.40 3.04
CA GLU A 145 1.13 -2.06 3.17
C GLU A 145 -0.39 -2.07 3.49
N ARG A 146 -0.82 -3.10 4.24
CA ARG A 146 -2.23 -3.38 4.52
C ARG A 146 -2.50 -3.31 6.00
N ILE A 147 -3.63 -2.72 6.36
CA ILE A 147 -4.03 -2.61 7.75
C ILE A 147 -5.45 -3.15 7.92
N GLU A 148 -5.58 -4.04 8.88
CA GLU A 148 -6.84 -4.67 9.24
C GLU A 148 -7.37 -4.02 10.52
N VAL A 149 -8.61 -3.54 10.43
CA VAL A 149 -9.27 -2.82 11.51
C VAL A 149 -10.47 -3.61 11.97
N VAL A 150 -10.41 -4.07 13.21
CA VAL A 150 -11.50 -4.79 13.86
C VAL A 150 -12.42 -3.79 14.55
N VAL A 151 -13.70 -3.85 14.21
CA VAL A 151 -14.74 -3.00 14.78
C VAL A 151 -15.87 -3.85 15.37
N PRO A 152 -16.59 -3.33 16.39
CA PRO A 152 -17.83 -3.95 16.83
C PRO A 152 -18.88 -4.00 15.72
N ASP A 153 -19.79 -4.99 15.74
CA ASP A 153 -20.81 -5.19 14.70
C ASP A 153 -21.71 -3.96 14.49
N ASP A 154 -22.02 -3.22 15.56
CA ASP A 154 -22.83 -2.00 15.50
C ASP A 154 -22.08 -0.81 14.86
N GLN A 155 -20.75 -0.85 14.86
CA GLN A 155 -19.87 0.16 14.27
C GLN A 155 -19.49 -0.15 12.81
N LEU A 156 -19.62 -1.40 12.35
CA LEU A 156 -19.23 -1.82 10.99
C LEU A 156 -19.79 -0.91 9.89
N SER A 157 -21.10 -0.64 9.95
CA SER A 157 -21.79 0.21 8.96
C SER A 157 -21.28 1.66 8.98
N LEU A 158 -20.91 2.16 10.16
CA LEU A 158 -20.37 3.51 10.33
C LEU A 158 -18.93 3.61 9.83
N ALA A 159 -18.12 2.60 10.13
CA ALA A 159 -16.72 2.49 9.75
C ALA A 159 -16.55 2.42 8.22
N ILE A 160 -17.35 1.60 7.54
CA ILE A 160 -17.41 1.53 6.07
C ILE A 160 -18.00 2.84 5.50
N GLY A 161 -19.11 3.28 6.08
CA GLY A 161 -19.87 4.44 5.61
C GLY A 161 -20.67 4.16 4.34
N ARG A 162 -21.48 5.14 3.92
CA ARG A 162 -22.36 4.99 2.75
C ARG A 162 -21.54 4.72 1.48
N ARG A 163 -21.72 3.54 0.86
CA ARG A 163 -20.96 3.09 -0.33
C ARG A 163 -19.44 3.09 -0.07
N GLY A 164 -19.00 2.73 1.13
CA GLY A 164 -17.57 2.70 1.46
C GLY A 164 -16.92 4.09 1.51
N GLN A 165 -17.70 5.17 1.62
CA GLN A 165 -17.15 6.53 1.56
C GLN A 165 -16.18 6.81 2.73
N ASN A 166 -16.45 6.29 3.93
CA ASN A 166 -15.62 6.60 5.09
C ASN A 166 -14.27 5.87 5.02
N VAL A 167 -14.29 4.56 4.78
CA VAL A 167 -13.08 3.75 4.60
C VAL A 167 -12.23 4.22 3.42
N ARG A 168 -12.84 4.59 2.28
CA ARG A 168 -12.11 5.14 1.12
C ARG A 168 -11.42 6.46 1.45
N LEU A 169 -12.11 7.36 2.14
CA LEU A 169 -11.51 8.64 2.55
C LEU A 169 -10.41 8.44 3.59
N ALA A 170 -10.56 7.47 4.50
CA ALA A 170 -9.51 7.14 5.47
C ALA A 170 -8.28 6.56 4.76
N SER A 171 -8.45 5.58 3.88
CA SER A 171 -7.37 4.99 3.08
C SER A 171 -6.63 6.03 2.23
N GLN A 172 -7.37 6.91 1.52
CA GLN A 172 -6.75 8.01 0.78
C GLN A 172 -6.02 9.03 1.67
N LEU A 173 -6.47 9.22 2.91
CA LEU A 173 -5.87 10.18 3.83
C LEU A 173 -4.56 9.63 4.41
N THR A 174 -4.56 8.35 4.79
CA THR A 174 -3.43 7.69 5.45
C THR A 174 -2.42 7.10 4.47
N GLY A 175 -2.84 6.79 3.24
CA GLY A 175 -2.03 6.10 2.23
C GLY A 175 -2.08 4.58 2.33
N TRP A 176 -2.72 4.02 3.37
CA TRP A 176 -2.79 2.58 3.61
C TRP A 176 -4.06 1.96 3.00
N ASP A 177 -3.98 0.70 2.60
CA ASP A 177 -5.20 -0.07 2.30
C ASP A 177 -5.82 -0.56 3.62
N ILE A 178 -7.09 -0.22 3.83
CA ILE A 178 -7.78 -0.45 5.11
C ILE A 178 -8.89 -1.47 4.89
N ASP A 179 -8.71 -2.66 5.47
CA ASP A 179 -9.76 -3.67 5.55
C ASP A 179 -10.48 -3.58 6.89
N ILE A 180 -11.82 -3.70 6.89
CA ILE A 180 -12.64 -3.56 8.09
C ILE A 180 -13.36 -4.87 8.33
N LEU A 181 -13.09 -5.47 9.49
CA LEU A 181 -13.61 -6.77 9.90
C LEU A 181 -14.39 -6.63 11.21
N THR A 182 -15.36 -7.51 11.44
CA THR A 182 -15.96 -7.65 12.76
C THR A 182 -15.09 -8.53 13.67
N GLU A 183 -15.33 -8.47 14.99
CA GLU A 183 -14.65 -9.36 15.95
C GLU A 183 -14.90 -10.84 15.64
N GLU A 184 -16.10 -11.18 15.15
CA GLU A 184 -16.44 -12.55 14.76
C GLU A 184 -15.69 -12.96 13.49
N GLU A 185 -15.64 -12.09 12.46
CA GLU A 185 -14.91 -12.34 11.22
C GLU A 185 -13.40 -12.52 11.46
N GLU A 186 -12.81 -11.65 12.29
CA GLU A 186 -11.39 -11.75 12.65
C GLU A 186 -11.10 -13.02 13.46
N SER A 187 -12.00 -13.41 14.37
CA SER A 187 -11.86 -14.66 15.12
C SER A 187 -11.98 -15.90 14.22
N GLN A 188 -12.93 -15.90 13.27
CA GLN A 188 -13.09 -17.02 12.33
C GLN A 188 -11.87 -17.14 11.41
N ARG A 189 -11.34 -16.00 10.94
CA ARG A 189 -10.13 -15.97 10.11
C ARG A 189 -8.93 -16.51 10.89
N ARG A 190 -8.68 -16.04 12.11
CA ARG A 190 -7.59 -16.55 12.96
C ARG A 190 -7.72 -18.04 13.22
N GLN A 191 -8.93 -18.54 13.45
CA GLN A 191 -9.15 -19.98 13.64
C GLN A 191 -8.85 -20.76 12.36
N LYS A 192 -9.25 -20.24 11.20
CA LYS A 192 -8.95 -20.85 9.92
C LYS A 192 -7.43 -20.87 9.65
N GLU A 193 -6.76 -19.74 9.84
CA GLU A 193 -5.29 -19.64 9.68
C GLU A 193 -4.56 -20.59 10.63
N PHE A 194 -5.00 -20.70 11.88
CA PHE A 194 -4.45 -21.65 12.84
C PHE A 194 -4.60 -23.10 12.37
N VAL A 195 -5.78 -23.47 11.85
CA VAL A 195 -6.03 -24.81 11.31
C VAL A 195 -5.21 -25.06 10.06
N ASP A 196 -5.13 -24.10 9.14
CA ASP A 196 -4.37 -24.22 7.90
C ASP A 196 -2.86 -24.37 8.18
N ARG A 197 -2.31 -23.58 9.12
CA ARG A 197 -0.91 -23.71 9.58
C ARG A 197 -0.66 -25.03 10.30
N SER A 198 -1.56 -25.45 11.17
CA SER A 198 -1.45 -26.75 11.86
C SER A 198 -1.42 -27.90 10.84
N ASN A 199 -2.29 -27.85 9.83
CA ASN A 199 -2.32 -28.84 8.74
C ASN A 199 -1.05 -28.81 7.91
N LEU A 200 -0.53 -27.62 7.58
CA LEU A 200 0.74 -27.46 6.88
C LEU A 200 1.86 -28.18 7.63
N PHE A 201 2.00 -27.96 8.95
CA PHE A 201 3.04 -28.62 9.74
C PHE A 201 2.83 -30.12 9.88
N MET A 202 1.58 -30.58 10.08
CA MET A 202 1.28 -32.02 10.12
C MET A 202 1.68 -32.72 8.83
N GLU A 203 1.33 -32.16 7.67
CA GLU A 203 1.65 -32.75 6.37
C GLU A 203 3.13 -32.63 6.02
N ALA A 204 3.75 -31.47 6.27
CA ALA A 204 5.13 -31.22 5.91
C ALA A 204 6.12 -31.97 6.79
N LEU A 205 5.90 -31.97 8.10
CA LEU A 205 6.81 -32.54 9.10
C LEU A 205 6.42 -33.97 9.49
N ASN A 206 5.30 -34.48 8.97
CA ASN A 206 4.75 -35.80 9.31
C ASN A 206 4.65 -36.01 10.84
N VAL A 207 4.11 -34.99 11.51
CA VAL A 207 3.90 -34.96 12.96
C VAL A 207 2.42 -35.14 13.28
N ASP A 208 2.12 -35.44 14.55
CA ASP A 208 0.73 -35.52 14.98
C ASP A 208 0.08 -34.12 15.16
N GLU A 209 -1.22 -34.14 15.41
CA GLU A 209 -2.03 -32.92 15.58
C GLU A 209 -1.56 -32.06 16.74
N MET A 210 -1.06 -32.66 17.82
CA MET A 210 -0.60 -31.92 18.99
C MET A 210 0.65 -31.11 18.64
N VAL A 211 1.63 -31.74 18.00
CA VAL A 211 2.87 -31.06 17.59
C VAL A 211 2.58 -29.97 16.55
N GLY A 212 1.72 -30.23 15.57
CA GLY A 212 1.34 -29.24 14.55
C GLY A 212 0.63 -28.02 15.15
N GLN A 213 -0.29 -28.23 16.10
CA GLN A 213 -0.99 -27.14 16.80
C GLN A 213 -0.05 -26.33 17.70
N VAL A 214 0.89 -26.99 18.37
CA VAL A 214 1.89 -26.33 19.21
C VAL A 214 2.77 -25.40 18.37
N LEU A 215 3.30 -25.88 17.24
CA LEU A 215 4.08 -25.05 16.31
C LEU A 215 3.26 -23.85 15.79
N ALA A 216 2.01 -24.06 15.41
CA ALA A 216 1.13 -22.97 14.97
C ALA A 216 0.83 -21.95 16.10
N SER A 217 0.76 -22.41 17.36
CA SER A 217 0.49 -21.55 18.52
C SER A 217 1.69 -20.70 18.95
N GLU A 218 2.90 -21.21 18.76
CA GLU A 218 4.15 -20.46 19.01
C GLU A 218 4.40 -19.38 17.95
N GLY A 219 3.63 -19.38 16.86
CA GLY A 219 3.61 -18.31 15.87
C GLY A 219 4.28 -18.67 14.54
N PHE A 220 4.85 -19.86 14.40
CA PHE A 220 5.48 -20.30 13.16
C PHE A 220 4.48 -20.22 12.00
N SER A 221 4.91 -19.55 10.94
CA SER A 221 4.07 -19.20 9.79
C SER A 221 4.38 -20.05 8.56
N SER A 222 5.59 -20.60 8.47
CA SER A 222 6.10 -21.38 7.34
C SER A 222 7.00 -22.53 7.79
N VAL A 223 7.23 -23.50 6.90
CA VAL A 223 8.12 -24.65 7.18
C VAL A 223 9.58 -24.20 7.18
N GLU A 224 9.90 -23.20 6.37
CA GLU A 224 11.18 -22.54 6.28
C GLU A 224 11.60 -21.91 7.62
N GLU A 225 10.68 -21.22 8.28
CA GLU A 225 10.92 -20.62 9.60
C GLU A 225 11.28 -21.70 10.63
N VAL A 226 10.51 -22.78 10.68
CA VAL A 226 10.80 -23.92 11.56
C VAL A 226 12.16 -24.56 11.25
N ALA A 227 12.53 -24.67 9.97
CA ALA A 227 13.76 -25.33 9.54
C ALA A 227 15.05 -24.58 9.93
N TYR A 228 14.98 -23.24 10.02
CA TYR A 228 16.16 -22.37 10.14
C TYR A 228 16.19 -21.47 11.38
N VAL A 229 15.12 -21.45 12.18
CA VAL A 229 15.15 -20.83 13.51
C VAL A 229 16.19 -21.52 14.42
N ASP A 230 16.67 -20.81 15.43
CA ASP A 230 17.60 -21.38 16.40
C ASP A 230 16.97 -22.60 17.10
N GLN A 231 17.72 -23.70 17.16
CA GLN A 231 17.24 -24.96 17.75
C GLN A 231 16.78 -24.77 19.20
N ASP A 232 17.46 -23.90 19.96
CA ASP A 232 17.11 -23.57 21.34
C ASP A 232 15.71 -22.93 21.45
N GLU A 233 15.24 -22.19 20.43
CA GLU A 233 13.89 -21.63 20.42
C GLU A 233 12.85 -22.73 20.26
N VAL A 234 13.09 -23.69 19.35
CA VAL A 234 12.21 -24.85 19.17
C VAL A 234 12.22 -25.76 20.40
N ALA A 235 13.38 -25.97 21.01
CA ALA A 235 13.51 -26.78 22.22
C ALA A 235 12.88 -26.10 23.44
N SER A 236 12.74 -24.77 23.44
CA SER A 236 12.10 -24.02 24.54
C SER A 236 10.57 -24.13 24.56
N ILE A 237 9.97 -24.65 23.48
CA ILE A 237 8.53 -24.83 23.35
C ILE A 237 8.03 -25.83 24.40
N GLU A 238 6.90 -25.52 25.03
CA GLU A 238 6.34 -26.39 26.07
C GLU A 238 6.01 -27.78 25.51
N GLY A 239 6.72 -28.79 26.03
CA GLY A 239 6.55 -30.18 25.64
C GLY A 239 7.58 -30.70 24.65
N PHE A 240 8.49 -29.87 24.15
CA PHE A 240 9.62 -30.30 23.32
C PHE A 240 10.91 -30.42 24.16
N ASP A 241 11.86 -31.19 23.65
CA ASP A 241 13.23 -31.30 24.13
C ASP A 241 14.22 -31.13 22.97
N ASP A 242 15.52 -31.07 23.28
CA ASP A 242 16.56 -30.84 22.26
C ASP A 242 16.52 -31.89 21.14
N GLU A 243 16.20 -33.15 21.47
CA GLU A 243 16.10 -34.27 20.52
C GLU A 243 14.87 -34.11 19.59
N THR A 244 13.71 -33.77 20.16
CA THR A 244 12.49 -33.50 19.41
C THR A 244 12.65 -32.28 18.48
N ALA A 245 13.28 -31.22 18.98
CA ALA A 245 13.59 -30.04 18.19
C ALA A 245 14.50 -30.37 16.99
N GLU A 246 15.57 -31.14 17.22
CA GLU A 246 16.47 -31.58 16.14
C GLU A 246 15.72 -32.41 15.10
N GLU A 247 14.86 -33.32 15.54
CA GLU A 247 14.06 -34.17 14.64
C GLU A 247 13.08 -33.35 13.81
N ILE A 248 12.34 -32.43 14.42
CA ILE A 248 11.39 -31.54 13.73
C ILE A 248 12.11 -30.71 12.68
N GLN A 249 13.24 -30.08 13.02
CA GLN A 249 14.02 -29.28 12.09
C GLN A 249 14.63 -30.11 10.97
N SER A 250 15.09 -31.34 11.26
CA SER A 250 15.60 -32.25 10.23
C SER A 250 14.50 -32.60 9.22
N ARG A 251 13.30 -32.93 9.70
CA ARG A 251 12.16 -33.22 8.82
C ARG A 251 11.72 -32.00 8.00
N ALA A 252 11.76 -30.81 8.59
CA ALA A 252 11.49 -29.56 7.89
C ALA A 252 12.48 -29.36 6.73
N ARG A 253 13.78 -29.53 6.98
CA ARG A 253 14.83 -29.44 5.96
C ARG A 253 14.65 -30.50 4.86
N GLU A 254 14.40 -31.75 5.22
CA GLU A 254 14.12 -32.82 4.25
C GLU A 254 12.89 -32.53 3.38
N TYR A 255 11.84 -31.96 3.97
CA TYR A 255 10.64 -31.56 3.24
C TYR A 255 10.94 -30.45 2.22
N LEU A 256 11.69 -29.43 2.63
CA LEU A 256 12.11 -28.33 1.76
C LEU A 256 13.02 -28.82 0.62
N GLU A 257 13.98 -29.69 0.92
CA GLU A 257 14.85 -30.31 -0.09
C GLU A 257 14.06 -31.13 -1.11
N ARG A 258 13.04 -31.86 -0.66
CA ARG A 258 12.14 -32.63 -1.54
C ARG A 258 11.34 -31.72 -2.46
N ILE A 259 10.76 -30.64 -1.93
CA ILE A 259 10.03 -29.65 -2.74
C ILE A 259 10.97 -29.00 -3.75
N GLU A 260 12.16 -28.62 -3.32
CA GLU A 260 13.15 -27.98 -4.18
C GLU A 260 13.56 -28.93 -5.33
N ALA A 261 13.78 -30.21 -5.04
CA ALA A 261 14.06 -31.22 -6.05
C ALA A 261 12.89 -31.44 -7.03
N GLU A 262 11.64 -31.42 -6.54
CA GLU A 262 10.45 -31.53 -7.37
C GLU A 262 10.30 -30.31 -8.30
N ARG A 263 10.50 -29.10 -7.76
CA ARG A 263 10.50 -27.86 -8.55
C ARG A 263 11.64 -27.84 -9.56
N ASP A 264 12.84 -28.29 -9.19
CA ASP A 264 14.00 -28.40 -10.09
C ASP A 264 13.74 -29.41 -11.23
N ALA A 265 13.08 -30.53 -10.93
CA ALA A 265 12.64 -31.47 -11.96
C ALA A 265 11.59 -30.87 -12.88
N ARG A 266 10.62 -30.12 -12.32
CA ARG A 266 9.55 -29.47 -13.09
C ARG A 266 10.07 -28.37 -14.02
N ARG A 267 10.98 -27.50 -13.55
CA ARG A 267 11.60 -26.49 -14.43
C ARG A 267 12.37 -27.14 -15.59
N LYS A 268 13.05 -28.28 -15.35
CA LYS A 268 13.77 -29.03 -16.38
C LYS A 268 12.81 -29.65 -17.39
N GLU A 269 11.65 -30.12 -16.96
CA GLU A 269 10.58 -30.59 -17.85
C GLU A 269 10.04 -29.46 -18.75
N LEU A 270 9.88 -28.26 -18.18
CA LEU A 270 9.45 -27.06 -18.91
C LEU A 270 10.56 -26.51 -19.84
N GLY A 271 11.80 -26.95 -19.64
CA GLY A 271 12.95 -26.60 -20.46
C GLY A 271 13.60 -25.27 -20.07
N VAL A 272 13.46 -24.86 -18.82
CA VAL A 272 14.10 -23.65 -18.28
C VAL A 272 15.59 -23.94 -18.01
N GLU A 273 16.44 -23.07 -18.53
CA GLU A 273 17.89 -23.19 -18.46
C GLU A 273 18.43 -22.88 -17.07
N ASP A 274 19.60 -23.44 -16.76
CA ASP A 274 20.21 -23.28 -15.44
C ASP A 274 20.66 -21.84 -15.17
N GLU A 275 21.01 -21.12 -16.23
CA GLU A 275 21.48 -19.73 -16.23
C GLU A 275 20.44 -18.75 -15.67
N VAL A 276 19.15 -19.06 -15.80
CA VAL A 276 18.06 -18.23 -15.23
C VAL A 276 18.14 -18.20 -13.69
N ARG A 277 18.73 -19.23 -13.05
CA ARG A 277 18.97 -19.22 -11.59
C ARG A 277 20.07 -18.25 -11.17
N GLU A 278 20.94 -17.83 -12.09
CA GLU A 278 22.03 -16.90 -11.78
C GLU A 278 21.54 -15.45 -11.63
N ILE A 279 20.34 -15.15 -12.11
CA ILE A 279 19.68 -13.84 -11.91
C ILE A 279 19.40 -13.67 -10.40
N PRO A 280 19.92 -12.61 -9.75
CA PRO A 280 19.70 -12.37 -8.33
C PRO A 280 18.21 -12.31 -7.98
N GLY A 281 17.82 -12.98 -6.90
CA GLY A 281 16.45 -13.02 -6.42
C GLY A 281 15.52 -14.03 -7.12
N ILE A 282 15.96 -14.70 -8.18
CA ILE A 282 15.17 -15.77 -8.80
C ILE A 282 15.25 -17.06 -7.99
N THR A 283 14.10 -17.53 -7.51
CA THR A 283 13.96 -18.82 -6.83
C THR A 283 13.57 -19.93 -7.80
N THR A 284 13.81 -21.20 -7.44
CA THR A 284 13.41 -22.34 -8.26
C THR A 284 11.89 -22.40 -8.47
N ALA A 285 11.10 -21.91 -7.51
CA ALA A 285 9.65 -21.78 -7.67
C ALA A 285 9.28 -20.76 -8.75
N MET A 286 9.96 -19.61 -8.78
CA MET A 286 9.78 -18.59 -9.82
C MET A 286 10.18 -19.12 -11.19
N MET A 287 11.23 -19.93 -11.28
CA MET A 287 11.64 -20.57 -12.54
C MET A 287 10.61 -21.54 -13.10
N VAL A 288 9.87 -22.24 -12.24
CA VAL A 288 8.73 -23.07 -12.70
C VAL A 288 7.64 -22.17 -13.29
N ALA A 289 7.28 -21.08 -12.62
CA ALA A 289 6.29 -20.12 -13.13
C ALA A 289 6.70 -19.52 -14.49
N LEU A 290 7.98 -19.14 -14.64
CA LEU A 290 8.56 -18.68 -15.91
C LEU A 290 8.43 -19.75 -17.01
N GLY A 291 8.75 -20.99 -16.69
CA GLY A 291 8.63 -22.11 -17.63
C GLY A 291 7.19 -22.36 -18.08
N GLU A 292 6.20 -22.14 -17.19
CA GLU A 292 4.78 -22.26 -17.52
C GLU A 292 4.27 -21.12 -18.42
N ASP A 293 4.84 -19.91 -18.26
CA ASP A 293 4.61 -18.77 -19.17
C ASP A 293 5.42 -18.87 -20.48
N GLY A 294 6.31 -19.86 -20.58
CA GLY A 294 7.07 -20.18 -21.79
C GLY A 294 8.45 -19.52 -21.87
N VAL A 295 8.90 -18.87 -20.80
CA VAL A 295 10.24 -18.27 -20.67
C VAL A 295 11.25 -19.31 -20.19
N LYS A 296 12.32 -19.48 -20.96
CA LYS A 296 13.24 -20.61 -20.80
C LYS A 296 14.68 -20.19 -20.59
N SER A 297 15.10 -19.06 -21.14
CA SER A 297 16.47 -18.57 -21.08
C SER A 297 16.56 -17.20 -20.41
N VAL A 298 17.78 -16.79 -20.07
CA VAL A 298 18.06 -15.42 -19.57
C VAL A 298 17.69 -14.38 -20.63
N GLU A 299 17.89 -14.70 -21.91
CA GLU A 299 17.49 -13.85 -23.04
C GLU A 299 15.97 -13.65 -23.10
N ASP A 300 15.20 -14.72 -22.92
CA ASP A 300 13.74 -14.64 -22.89
C ASP A 300 13.27 -13.79 -21.71
N PHE A 301 13.90 -13.95 -20.54
CA PHE A 301 13.57 -13.19 -19.34
C PHE A 301 13.96 -11.69 -19.47
N ALA A 302 15.09 -11.38 -20.09
CA ALA A 302 15.53 -10.00 -20.35
C ALA A 302 14.51 -9.20 -21.19
N GLY A 303 13.72 -9.90 -21.99
CA GLY A 303 12.63 -9.36 -22.78
C GLY A 303 11.38 -8.95 -22.00
N TYR A 304 11.22 -9.37 -20.74
CA TYR A 304 10.07 -8.95 -19.93
C TYR A 304 10.10 -7.45 -19.64
N ALA A 305 8.90 -6.86 -19.63
CA ALA A 305 8.66 -5.64 -18.89
C ALA A 305 8.39 -5.97 -17.42
N VAL A 306 8.69 -5.01 -16.55
CA VAL A 306 8.41 -5.11 -15.11
C VAL A 306 6.94 -5.46 -14.86
N ASP A 307 6.06 -4.82 -15.61
CA ASP A 307 4.61 -5.01 -15.56
C ASP A 307 4.17 -6.44 -15.95
N ASP A 308 4.94 -7.17 -16.76
CA ASP A 308 4.66 -8.57 -17.07
C ASP A 308 4.96 -9.50 -15.88
N LEU A 309 5.86 -9.07 -14.98
CA LEU A 309 6.22 -9.81 -13.78
C LEU A 309 5.26 -9.50 -12.61
N VAL A 310 5.07 -8.22 -12.28
CA VAL A 310 4.26 -7.81 -11.10
C VAL A 310 2.81 -7.48 -11.43
N GLY A 311 2.44 -7.48 -12.71
CA GLY A 311 1.10 -7.13 -13.17
C GLY A 311 0.91 -5.63 -13.41
N TRP A 312 -0.19 -5.28 -14.06
CA TRP A 312 -0.52 -3.88 -14.37
C TRP A 312 -2.02 -3.58 -14.22
N ARG A 313 -2.34 -2.29 -14.10
CA ARG A 313 -3.71 -1.78 -14.02
C ARG A 313 -4.09 -1.12 -15.33
N GLU A 314 -5.08 -1.67 -16.04
CA GLU A 314 -5.65 -1.03 -17.23
C GLU A 314 -6.97 -0.36 -16.86
N ARG A 315 -7.14 0.91 -17.27
CA ARG A 315 -8.41 1.63 -17.13
C ARG A 315 -9.11 1.74 -18.47
N LYS A 316 -10.23 1.04 -18.61
CA LYS A 316 -11.08 1.04 -19.82
C LYS A 316 -12.54 1.27 -19.42
N ASP A 317 -13.21 2.19 -20.12
CA ASP A 317 -14.63 2.53 -19.90
C ASP A 317 -15.00 2.94 -18.45
N GLY A 318 -14.04 3.49 -17.70
CA GLY A 318 -14.25 3.97 -16.33
C GLY A 318 -14.05 2.91 -15.25
N GLU A 319 -13.83 1.65 -15.61
CA GLU A 319 -13.44 0.56 -14.71
C GLU A 319 -11.92 0.32 -14.78
N THR A 320 -11.28 0.14 -13.63
CA THR A 320 -9.86 -0.25 -13.54
C THR A 320 -9.82 -1.76 -13.30
N LYS A 321 -9.17 -2.50 -14.19
CA LYS A 321 -8.94 -3.94 -14.04
C LYS A 321 -7.46 -4.18 -13.80
N PHE A 322 -7.17 -5.00 -12.79
CA PHE A 322 -5.83 -5.51 -12.53
C PHE A 322 -5.63 -6.78 -13.36
N PHE A 323 -4.46 -6.89 -13.99
CA PHE A 323 -4.00 -8.07 -14.69
C PHE A 323 -2.78 -8.60 -13.94
N ASP A 324 -2.84 -9.88 -13.57
CA ASP A 324 -1.76 -10.55 -12.84
C ASP A 324 -0.57 -10.79 -13.78
N GLY A 325 0.63 -10.43 -13.30
CA GLY A 325 1.89 -10.83 -13.91
C GLY A 325 2.37 -12.20 -13.42
N VAL A 326 3.42 -12.73 -14.05
CA VAL A 326 3.98 -14.08 -13.78
C VAL A 326 4.42 -14.25 -12.33
N PHE A 327 4.87 -13.17 -11.70
CA PHE A 327 5.33 -13.16 -10.31
C PHE A 327 4.28 -12.70 -9.30
N SER A 328 3.04 -12.45 -9.69
CA SER A 328 1.96 -12.07 -8.75
C SER A 328 1.73 -13.06 -7.58
N PRO A 329 1.97 -14.38 -7.72
CA PRO A 329 1.87 -15.31 -6.59
C PRO A 329 3.05 -15.22 -5.59
N PHE A 330 4.12 -14.51 -5.95
CA PHE A 330 5.31 -14.34 -5.13
C PHE A 330 5.35 -12.90 -4.60
N ASP A 331 5.90 -12.74 -3.40
CA ASP A 331 6.04 -11.43 -2.77
C ASP A 331 7.23 -10.67 -3.37
N VAL A 332 7.06 -10.20 -4.61
CA VAL A 332 8.10 -9.52 -5.39
C VAL A 332 7.65 -8.09 -5.65
N THR A 333 8.42 -7.13 -5.14
CA THR A 333 8.11 -5.71 -5.38
C THR A 333 8.44 -5.31 -6.80
N ARG A 334 7.90 -4.17 -7.24
CA ARG A 334 8.22 -3.61 -8.56
C ARG A 334 9.71 -3.29 -8.71
N ALA A 335 10.35 -2.81 -7.63
CA ALA A 335 11.78 -2.53 -7.60
C ALA A 335 12.62 -3.81 -7.71
N ASP A 336 12.21 -4.88 -7.02
CA ASP A 336 12.90 -6.18 -7.14
C ASP A 336 12.78 -6.73 -8.56
N ALA A 337 11.59 -6.65 -9.16
CA ALA A 337 11.36 -7.06 -10.54
C ALA A 337 12.17 -6.23 -11.54
N GLU A 338 12.30 -4.91 -11.31
CA GLU A 338 13.18 -4.04 -12.09
C GLU A 338 14.64 -4.49 -12.02
N GLN A 339 15.15 -4.77 -10.82
CA GLN A 339 16.52 -5.27 -10.62
C GLN A 339 16.74 -6.63 -11.29
N MET A 340 15.79 -7.55 -11.18
CA MET A 340 15.86 -8.86 -11.84
C MET A 340 15.97 -8.70 -13.37
N VAL A 341 15.10 -7.88 -13.97
CA VAL A 341 15.08 -7.63 -15.42
C VAL A 341 16.38 -6.94 -15.87
N MET A 342 16.86 -5.94 -15.12
CA MET A 342 18.12 -5.26 -15.45
C MET A 342 19.32 -6.20 -15.35
N SER A 343 19.38 -7.04 -14.31
CA SER A 343 20.44 -8.05 -14.18
C SER A 343 20.40 -9.05 -15.34
N ALA A 344 19.22 -9.50 -15.76
CA ALA A 344 19.09 -10.40 -16.89
C ALA A 344 19.51 -9.74 -18.21
N ARG A 345 19.17 -8.46 -18.43
CA ARG A 345 19.62 -7.68 -19.60
C ARG A 345 21.13 -7.51 -19.64
N LEU A 346 21.76 -7.32 -18.50
CA LEU A 346 23.21 -7.26 -18.39
C LEU A 346 23.84 -8.61 -18.73
N MET A 347 23.31 -9.71 -18.19
CA MET A 347 23.77 -11.06 -18.51
C MET A 347 23.58 -11.43 -19.99
N ALA A 348 22.47 -11.00 -20.59
CA ALA A 348 22.17 -11.13 -22.01
C ALA A 348 23.02 -10.21 -22.91
N GLY A 349 23.72 -9.23 -22.33
CA GLY A 349 24.53 -8.25 -23.05
C GLY A 349 23.70 -7.18 -23.80
N TRP A 350 22.46 -6.96 -23.39
CA TRP A 350 21.59 -5.89 -23.91
C TRP A 350 21.97 -4.52 -23.34
N VAL A 351 22.58 -4.50 -22.15
CA VAL A 351 23.02 -3.33 -21.40
C VAL A 351 24.42 -3.60 -20.84
N THR A 352 25.30 -2.59 -20.81
CA THR A 352 26.64 -2.71 -20.22
C THR A 352 26.69 -2.16 -18.79
N GLU A 353 27.69 -2.55 -18.01
CA GLU A 353 27.92 -1.96 -16.67
C GLU A 353 28.13 -0.44 -16.73
N GLU A 354 28.67 0.09 -17.84
CA GLU A 354 28.83 1.53 -18.05
C GLU A 354 27.50 2.25 -18.32
N ASP A 355 26.54 1.58 -18.96
CA ASP A 355 25.20 2.13 -19.21
C ASP A 355 24.39 2.22 -17.90
N LEU A 356 24.51 1.22 -17.02
CA LEU A 356 23.90 1.21 -15.68
C LEU A 356 24.46 2.31 -14.76
N ALA A 357 25.78 2.51 -14.77
CA ALA A 357 26.42 3.56 -13.99
C ALA A 357 26.03 4.97 -14.48
N GLY A 358 25.76 5.13 -15.78
CA GLY A 358 25.28 6.38 -16.36
C GLY A 358 23.83 6.71 -15.98
N ASP A 359 22.97 5.71 -15.89
CA ASP A 359 21.58 5.88 -15.42
C ASP A 359 21.52 6.18 -13.91
N GLU A 360 22.36 5.56 -13.08
CA GLU A 360 22.46 5.90 -11.64
C GLU A 360 22.98 7.33 -11.40
N GLU A 361 23.96 7.81 -12.21
CA GLU A 361 24.44 9.19 -12.15
C GLU A 361 23.37 10.19 -12.67
N ALA A 362 22.57 9.80 -13.67
CA ALA A 362 21.48 10.63 -14.20
C ALA A 362 20.29 10.73 -13.23
N ASP A 363 19.88 9.62 -12.61
CA ASP A 363 18.82 9.61 -11.60
C ASP A 363 19.24 10.38 -10.35
N ALA A 364 20.51 10.30 -9.94
CA ALA A 364 21.05 11.10 -8.84
C ALA A 364 21.16 12.60 -9.19
N GLU A 365 21.46 12.95 -10.45
CA GLU A 365 21.43 14.33 -10.92
C GLU A 365 20.00 14.88 -11.01
N ASP A 366 19.02 14.06 -11.45
CA ASP A 366 17.60 14.44 -11.51
C ASP A 366 16.99 14.57 -10.10
N GLU A 367 17.34 13.69 -9.14
CA GLU A 367 16.94 13.84 -7.73
C GLU A 367 17.60 15.07 -7.07
N ALA A 368 18.86 15.36 -7.40
CA ALA A 368 19.55 16.55 -6.92
C ALA A 368 18.97 17.83 -7.54
N GLU A 369 18.63 17.84 -8.83
CA GLU A 369 17.95 18.97 -9.48
C GLU A 369 16.52 19.15 -8.93
N ALA A 370 15.80 18.06 -8.65
CA ALA A 370 14.50 18.11 -7.99
C ALA A 370 14.61 18.72 -6.58
N ALA A 371 15.58 18.30 -5.78
CA ALA A 371 15.83 18.83 -4.44
C ALA A 371 16.30 20.31 -4.43
N VAL A 372 17.01 20.76 -5.47
CA VAL A 372 17.41 22.17 -5.63
C VAL A 372 16.27 23.02 -6.20
N SER A 373 15.30 22.42 -6.89
CA SER A 373 14.09 23.11 -7.37
C SER A 373 13.02 23.33 -6.29
N GLU A 374 13.09 22.58 -5.18
CA GLU A 374 12.19 22.68 -4.02
C GLU A 374 12.77 23.48 -2.83
N ALA A 375 14.00 24.00 -2.94
CA ALA A 375 14.63 24.93 -1.98
C ALA A 375 14.56 26.38 -2.48
#